data_AF-A0A9E0PSZ7-F1
#
_entry.id   AF-A0A9E0PSZ7-F1
#
_cell.length_a   1.000
_cell.length_b   1.000
_cell.length_c   1.000
_cell.angle_alpha   90.00
_cell.angle_beta   90.00
_cell.angle_gamma   90.00
#
_symmetry.space_group_name_H-M   'P 1'
#
loop_
_entity.id
_entity.type
_entity.pdbx_description
1 polymer ?
#
loop_
_entity_poly.entity_id
_entity_poly.type
_entity_poly.pdbx_seq_one_letter_code
_entity_poly.pdbx_strand_id
1 'polypeptide(L)' 'DEDYTSKMLRAIVAFELRVLDLQCTLKLNQHRPESHAALHAAYRAGSADAQALAQWMETLGMVKNASFP' A
#
# COMPACT_ATOMS: atom_id res chain seq x y z
N ASP A 1 13.50 -30.61 23.78
CA ASP A 1 14.49 -30.15 24.77
C ASP A 1 14.39 -28.67 25.03
N GLU A 2 14.01 -28.35 26.26
CA GLU A 2 13.92 -26.99 26.83
C GLU A 2 15.25 -26.22 26.69
N ASP A 3 16.38 -26.94 26.73
CA ASP A 3 17.74 -26.40 26.59
C ASP A 3 18.03 -25.82 25.19
N TYR A 4 17.49 -26.43 24.13
CA TYR A 4 17.67 -25.95 22.76
C TYR A 4 16.93 -24.61 22.55
N THR A 5 15.66 -24.54 22.95
CA THR A 5 14.87 -23.30 22.86
C THR A 5 15.48 -22.19 23.73
N SER A 6 15.93 -22.52 24.94
CA SER A 6 16.56 -21.55 25.85
C SER A 6 17.87 -21.00 25.28
N LYS A 7 18.69 -21.84 24.63
CA LYS A 7 19.91 -21.41 23.92
C LYS A 7 19.62 -20.48 22.75
N MET A 8 18.58 -20.76 21.94
CA MET A 8 18.20 -19.86 20.86
C MET A 8 17.71 -18.49 21.36
N LEU A 9 16.86 -18.48 22.40
CA LEU A 9 16.33 -17.22 22.94
C LEU A 9 17.43 -16.31 23.50
N ARG A 10 18.48 -16.88 24.09
CA ARG A 10 19.65 -16.12 24.55
C ARG A 10 20.47 -15.47 23.44
N ALA A 11 20.36 -15.98 22.21
CA ALA A 11 21.06 -15.44 21.04
C ALA A 11 20.23 -14.37 20.29
N ILE A 12 18.98 -14.12 20.71
CA ILE A 12 18.10 -13.13 20.09
C ILE A 12 18.02 -11.90 21.01
N VAL A 13 18.26 -10.72 20.44
CA VAL A 13 17.97 -9.45 21.11
C VAL A 13 16.59 -8.98 20.65
N ALA A 14 15.60 -9.05 21.54
CA ALA A 14 14.28 -8.51 21.28
C ALA A 14 14.29 -6.98 21.39
N PHE A 15 13.58 -6.32 20.47
CA PHE A 15 13.31 -4.89 20.55
C PHE A 15 11.89 -4.62 20.08
N GLU A 16 11.37 -3.46 20.46
CA GLU A 16 10.06 -2.98 20.05
C GLU A 16 10.23 -1.65 19.31
N LEU A 17 9.52 -1.49 18.20
CA LEU A 17 9.35 -0.22 17.52
C LEU A 17 7.88 0.16 17.55
N ARG A 18 7.60 1.33 18.10
CA ARG A 18 6.28 1.96 17.95
C ARG A 18 6.26 2.67 16.61
N VAL A 19 5.32 2.29 15.74
CA VAL A 19 5.05 3.04 14.52
C VAL A 19 4.47 4.40 14.92
N LEU A 20 5.21 5.47 14.62
CA LEU A 20 4.79 6.84 14.93
C LEU A 20 4.04 7.48 13.75
N ASP A 21 4.53 7.22 12.54
CA ASP A 21 3.99 7.75 11.30
C ASP A 21 4.36 6.83 10.13
N LEU A 22 3.57 6.89 9.06
CA LEU A 22 3.82 6.16 7.81
C LEU A 22 3.82 7.15 6.64
N GLN A 23 4.98 7.30 6.02
CA GLN A 23 5.13 8.11 4.82
C GLN A 23 5.09 7.20 3.59
N CYS A 24 4.07 7.37 2.75
CA CYS A 24 3.90 6.61 1.53
C CYS A 24 4.07 7.52 0.31
N THR A 25 4.87 7.08 -0.67
CA THR A 25 4.98 7.74 -1.97
C THR A 25 4.29 6.90 -3.03
N LEU A 26 3.28 7.47 -3.69
CA LEU A 26 2.52 6.81 -4.76
C LEU A 26 2.80 7.51 -6.09
N LYS A 27 3.25 6.76 -7.10
CA LYS A 27 3.51 7.26 -8.46
C LYS A 27 2.38 6.85 -9.40
N LEU A 28 1.45 7.77 -9.67
CA LEU A 28 0.19 7.47 -10.38
C LEU A 28 -0.10 8.40 -11.58
N ASN A 29 0.91 8.87 -12.33
CA ASN A 29 0.73 9.85 -13.42
C ASN A 29 -0.08 11.10 -13.01
N GLN A 30 0.04 11.53 -11.75
CA GLN A 30 -0.73 12.62 -11.13
C GLN A 30 -0.66 13.96 -11.87
N HIS A 31 0.35 14.14 -12.72
CA HIS A 31 0.58 15.36 -13.47
C HIS A 31 -0.12 15.38 -14.85
N ARG A 32 -0.84 14.30 -15.24
CA ARG A 32 -1.61 14.20 -16.51
C ARG A 32 -3.07 13.82 -16.25
N PRO A 33 -3.93 14.78 -15.86
CA PRO A 33 -5.34 14.52 -15.58
C PRO A 33 -6.09 13.81 -16.72
N GLU A 34 -5.76 14.13 -17.96
CA GLU A 34 -6.33 13.53 -19.16
C GLU A 34 -6.07 12.01 -19.26
N SER A 35 -4.98 11.54 -18.62
CA SER A 35 -4.61 10.12 -18.60
C SER A 35 -5.26 9.35 -17.44
N HIS A 36 -5.85 10.03 -16.45
CA HIS A 36 -6.34 9.39 -15.23
C HIS A 36 -7.45 8.37 -15.51
N ALA A 37 -8.42 8.69 -16.38
CA ALA A 37 -9.53 7.79 -16.68
C ALA A 37 -9.06 6.50 -17.38
N ALA A 38 -8.17 6.63 -18.37
CA ALA A 38 -7.62 5.48 -19.09
C ALA A 38 -6.74 4.61 -18.18
N LEU A 39 -5.91 5.24 -17.33
CA LEU A 39 -5.04 4.54 -16.40
C LEU A 39 -5.83 3.80 -15.32
N HIS A 40 -6.86 4.45 -14.75
CA HIS A 40 -7.74 3.83 -13.76
C HIS A 40 -8.47 2.61 -14.34
N ALA A 41 -9.00 2.70 -15.56
CA ALA A 41 -9.63 1.58 -16.24
C ALA A 41 -8.65 0.41 -16.45
N ALA A 42 -7.42 0.70 -16.88
CA ALA A 42 -6.38 -0.31 -17.05
C ALA A 42 -6.02 -1.00 -15.72
N TYR A 43 -5.91 -0.23 -14.63
CA TYR A 43 -5.61 -0.74 -13.31
C TYR A 43 -6.76 -1.54 -12.68
N ARG A 44 -8.02 -1.11 -12.87
CA ARG A 44 -9.21 -1.87 -12.44
C ARG A 44 -9.31 -3.25 -13.10
N ALA A 45 -8.85 -3.38 -14.35
CA ALA A 45 -8.85 -4.65 -15.08
C ALA A 45 -7.59 -5.51 -14.85
N GLY A 46 -6.63 -5.02 -14.05
CA GLY A 46 -5.33 -5.66 -13.86
C GLY A 46 -5.27 -6.67 -12.70
N SER A 47 -4.05 -7.00 -12.28
CA SER A 47 -3.75 -7.83 -11.11
C SER A 47 -4.25 -7.20 -9.79
N ALA A 48 -4.16 -7.95 -8.68
CA ALA A 48 -4.51 -7.43 -7.37
C ALA A 48 -3.75 -6.13 -7.02
N ASP A 49 -2.45 -6.07 -7.32
CA ASP A 49 -1.65 -4.86 -7.09
C ASP A 49 -2.10 -3.69 -7.97
N ALA A 50 -2.45 -3.95 -9.23
CA ALA A 50 -2.99 -2.93 -10.12
C ALA A 50 -4.33 -2.41 -9.61
N GLN A 51 -5.21 -3.29 -9.14
CA GLN A 51 -6.49 -2.92 -8.55
C GLN A 51 -6.31 -2.08 -7.27
N ALA A 52 -5.31 -2.40 -6.44
CA ALA A 52 -4.96 -1.59 -5.28
C ALA A 52 -4.52 -0.17 -5.69
N LEU A 53 -3.77 -0.03 -6.78
CA LEU A 53 -3.42 1.29 -7.33
C LEU A 53 -4.64 2.04 -7.87
N ALA A 54 -5.60 1.37 -8.51
CA ALA A 54 -6.86 1.99 -8.91
C ALA A 54 -7.63 2.56 -7.71
N GLN A 55 -7.66 1.81 -6.60
CA GLN A 55 -8.30 2.27 -5.37
C GLN A 55 -7.58 3.49 -4.77
N TRP A 56 -6.24 3.53 -4.84
CA TRP A 56 -5.50 4.73 -4.46
C TRP A 56 -5.82 5.94 -5.35
N MET A 57 -6.04 5.75 -6.66
CA MET A 57 -6.46 6.84 -7.54
C MET A 57 -7.82 7.42 -7.13
N GLU A 58 -8.74 6.61 -6.63
CA GLU A 58 -10.02 7.07 -6.07
C GLU A 58 -9.83 7.81 -4.74
N THR A 59 -9.04 7.26 -3.81
CA THR A 59 -8.72 7.87 -2.51
C THR A 59 -8.04 9.24 -2.65
N LEU A 60 -7.16 9.38 -3.64
CA LEU A 60 -6.44 10.62 -3.92
C LEU A 60 -7.27 11.61 -4.76
N GLY A 61 -8.52 11.27 -5.12
CA GLY A 61 -9.41 12.14 -5.90
C GLY A 61 -8.96 12.34 -7.35
N MET A 62 -8.13 11.45 -7.88
CA MET A 62 -7.60 11.54 -9.25
C MET A 62 -8.67 11.20 -10.30
N VAL A 63 -9.64 10.40 -9.92
CA VAL A 63 -10.83 10.08 -10.71
C VAL A 63 -12.08 10.39 -9.89
N LYS A 64 -13.19 10.72 -10.56
CA LYS A 64 -14.47 10.87 -9.86
C LYS A 64 -14.85 9.53 -9.27
N ASN A 65 -14.83 9.44 -7.95
CA ASN A 65 -15.38 8.29 -7.26
C ASN A 65 -16.91 8.35 -7.44
N ALA A 66 -17.53 7.27 -7.91
CA ALA A 66 -18.98 7.24 -8.18
C ALA A 66 -19.83 7.30 -6.90
N SER A 67 -19.21 7.36 -5.72
CA SER A 67 -19.91 7.32 -4.45
C SER A 67 -19.08 7.94 -3.32
N PHE A 68 -19.35 9.20 -3.02
CA PHE A 68 -19.64 9.68 -1.67
C PHE A 68 -20.70 10.79 -1.81
N PRO A 69 -21.83 10.77 -1.06
CA PRO A 69 -22.72 11.92 -0.93
C PRO A 69 -22.03 13.10 -0.22
#